data_AF-X1GCB0-F1
#
_entry.id   AF-X1GCB0-F1
#
_cell.length_a   1.000
_cell.length_b   1.000
_cell.length_c   1.000
_cell.angle_alpha   90.00
_cell.angle_beta   90.00
_cell.angle_gamma   90.00
#
_symmetry.space_group_name_H-M   'P 1'
#
loop_
_entity.id
_entity.type
_entity.pdbx_description
1 polymer ?
#
loop_
_entity_poly.entity_id
_entity_poly.type
_entity_poly.pdbx_seq_one_letter_code
_entity_poly.pdbx_strand_id
1 'polypeptide(L)'
;MNDLLEKLTEGTEQLKSSVAFVKEESNEYMDLYGRALVDIAIDLITGYLFCGQASTKVNMEVAAVAEESPANNGEKIPMKKRKAMTARRYITRNAPKIAALVELIRTGDKSTFTDYEALIGPVPAE
;
A
#
# COMPACT_ATOMS: atom_id res chain seq x y z
N MET A 1 1.64 10.92 -14.72
CA MET A 1 2.00 9.49 -14.70
C MET A 1 3.39 9.32 -14.12
N ASN A 2 4.37 10.10 -14.60
CA ASN A 2 5.73 10.13 -14.05
C ASN A 2 5.73 10.38 -12.53
N ASP A 3 4.92 11.33 -12.06
CA ASP A 3 4.72 11.61 -10.63
C ASP A 3 4.27 10.39 -9.80
N LEU A 4 3.44 9.51 -10.38
CA LEU A 4 2.98 8.29 -9.71
C LEU A 4 4.06 7.21 -9.71
N LEU A 5 4.84 7.13 -10.77
CA LEU A 5 5.98 6.20 -10.86
C LEU A 5 7.08 6.59 -9.87
N GLU A 6 7.38 7.88 -9.73
CA GLU A 6 8.32 8.39 -8.73
C GLU A 6 7.92 7.98 -7.31
N LYS A 7 6.64 8.12 -6.95
CA LYS A 7 6.12 7.66 -5.65
C LYS A 7 6.26 6.15 -5.43
N LEU A 8 6.03 5.35 -6.47
CA LEU A 8 6.20 3.90 -6.38
C LEU A 8 7.68 3.50 -6.27
N THR A 9 8.56 4.22 -6.96
CA THR A 9 10.01 4.03 -6.83
C THR A 9 10.49 4.40 -5.42
N GLU A 10 10.03 5.53 -4.87
CA GLU A 10 10.30 5.92 -3.49
C GLU A 10 9.87 4.82 -2.50
N GLY A 11 8.62 4.36 -2.59
CA GLY A 11 8.13 3.28 -1.72
C GLY A 11 8.88 1.96 -1.91
N THR A 12 9.39 1.68 -3.12
CA THR A 12 10.25 0.52 -3.39
C THR A 12 11.58 0.61 -2.67
N GLU A 13 12.22 1.79 -2.67
CA GLU A 13 13.46 2.01 -1.91
C GLU A 13 13.22 1.94 -0.39
N GLN A 14 12.08 2.46 0.08
CA GLN A 14 11.68 2.31 1.49
C GLN A 14 11.50 0.82 1.87
N LEU A 15 10.84 0.01 1.04
CA LEU A 15 10.71 -1.42 1.28
C LEU A 15 12.07 -2.11 1.31
N LYS A 16 12.96 -1.83 0.35
CA LYS A 16 14.32 -2.39 0.33
C LYS A 16 15.08 -2.07 1.62
N SER A 17 15.01 -0.82 2.08
CA SER A 17 15.66 -0.41 3.33
C SER A 17 15.10 -1.15 4.54
N SER A 18 13.78 -1.39 4.57
CA SER A 18 13.11 -2.13 5.65
C SER A 18 13.51 -3.61 5.64
N VAL A 19 13.60 -4.23 4.46
CA VAL A 19 14.06 -5.61 4.30
C VAL A 19 15.52 -5.77 4.74
N ALA A 20 16.39 -4.80 4.43
CA ALA A 20 17.77 -4.81 4.90
C ALA A 20 17.82 -4.73 6.44
N PHE A 21 17.06 -3.79 7.03
CA PHE A 21 17.00 -3.59 8.47
C PHE A 21 16.58 -4.87 9.22
N VAL A 22 15.46 -5.51 8.84
CA VAL A 22 14.99 -6.71 9.56
C VAL A 22 15.95 -7.89 9.45
N LYS A 23 16.73 -7.97 8.36
CA LYS A 23 17.74 -9.02 8.17
C LYS A 23 18.97 -8.82 9.04
N GLU A 24 19.30 -7.57 9.38
CA GLU A 24 20.38 -7.24 10.30
C GLU A 24 19.99 -7.47 11.76
N GLU A 25 18.72 -7.32 12.11
CA GLU A 25 18.21 -7.47 13.47
C GLU A 25 18.20 -8.93 13.97
N SER A 26 17.25 -9.75 13.52
CA SER A 26 17.16 -11.19 13.84
C SER A 26 16.06 -11.89 13.02
N ASN A 27 16.09 -13.22 12.98
CA ASN A 27 15.02 -14.01 12.36
C ASN A 27 13.67 -13.79 13.06
N GLU A 28 13.64 -13.69 14.39
CA GLU A 28 12.41 -13.43 15.16
C GLU A 28 11.84 -12.04 14.86
N TYR A 29 12.70 -11.05 14.63
CA TYR A 29 12.29 -9.70 14.23
C TYR A 29 11.70 -9.68 12.81
N MET A 30 12.29 -10.47 11.90
CA MET A 30 11.77 -10.68 10.57
C MET A 30 10.38 -11.33 10.60
N ASP A 31 10.16 -12.30 11.50
CA ASP A 31 8.86 -12.93 11.69
C ASP A 31 7.83 -11.96 12.29
N LEU A 32 8.23 -11.14 13.27
CA LEU A 32 7.39 -10.12 13.89
C LEU A 32 6.83 -9.12 12.86
N TYR A 33 7.69 -8.64 11.96
CA TYR A 33 7.33 -7.61 10.97
C TYR A 33 7.07 -8.14 9.56
N GLY A 34 7.05 -9.46 9.38
CA GLY A 34 6.86 -10.11 8.08
C GLY A 34 5.57 -9.66 7.39
N ARG A 35 4.47 -9.49 8.15
CA ARG A 35 3.19 -9.02 7.60
C ARG A 35 3.29 -7.59 7.04
N ALA A 36 3.92 -6.69 7.77
CA ALA A 36 4.08 -5.29 7.35
C ALA A 36 4.90 -5.18 6.06
N LEU A 37 5.98 -5.96 5.93
CA LEU A 37 6.79 -6.03 4.71
C LEU A 37 5.97 -6.51 3.52
N VAL A 38 5.17 -7.56 3.70
CA VAL A 38 4.31 -8.10 2.64
C VAL A 38 3.22 -7.11 2.26
N ASP A 39 2.61 -6.41 3.22
CA ASP A 39 1.58 -5.41 2.95
C ASP A 39 2.11 -4.23 2.13
N ILE A 40 3.33 -3.76 2.42
CA ILE A 40 4.01 -2.75 1.60
C ILE A 40 4.21 -3.29 0.16
N ALA A 41 4.70 -4.52 0.03
CA ALA A 41 4.94 -5.14 -1.28
C ALA A 41 3.64 -5.25 -2.10
N ILE A 42 2.53 -5.65 -1.48
CA ILE A 42 1.21 -5.73 -2.11
C ILE A 42 0.77 -4.36 -2.62
N ASP A 43 0.89 -3.32 -1.80
CA ASP A 43 0.50 -1.96 -2.18
C ASP A 43 1.33 -1.44 -3.37
N LEU A 44 2.64 -1.72 -3.40
CA LEU A 44 3.53 -1.35 -4.51
C LEU A 44 3.20 -2.10 -5.80
N ILE A 45 3.10 -3.43 -5.74
CA ILE A 45 2.79 -4.28 -6.91
C ILE A 45 1.45 -3.86 -7.51
N THR A 46 0.43 -3.67 -6.67
CA THR A 46 -0.90 -3.24 -7.10
C THR A 46 -0.85 -1.85 -7.75
N GLY A 47 -0.05 -0.93 -7.21
CA GLY A 47 0.20 0.38 -7.80
C GLY A 47 0.81 0.29 -9.19
N TYR A 48 1.85 -0.52 -9.38
CA TYR A 48 2.46 -0.76 -10.70
C TYR A 48 1.47 -1.38 -11.69
N LEU A 49 0.66 -2.35 -11.25
CA LEU A 49 -0.38 -2.96 -12.09
C LEU A 49 -1.42 -1.92 -12.54
N PHE A 50 -1.86 -1.03 -11.65
CA PHE A 50 -2.76 0.07 -12.03
C PHE A 50 -2.12 1.04 -13.01
N CYS A 51 -0.84 1.37 -12.85
CA CYS A 51 -0.10 2.17 -13.82
C CYS A 51 -0.04 1.48 -15.19
N GLY A 52 0.18 0.17 -15.23
CA GLY A 52 0.14 -0.63 -16.45
C GLY A 52 -1.24 -0.60 -17.13
N GLN A 53 -2.31 -0.78 -16.35
CA GLN A 53 -3.68 -0.70 -16.86
C GLN A 53 -4.02 0.69 -17.42
N ALA A 54 -3.59 1.76 -16.75
CA ALA A 54 -3.77 3.14 -17.19
C ALA A 54 -2.93 3.50 -18.42
N SER A 55 -1.94 2.68 -18.76
CA SER A 55 -1.11 2.80 -19.97
C SER A 55 -1.67 2.01 -21.17
N THR A 56 -2.94 1.56 -21.10
CA THR A 56 -3.59 0.85 -22.19
C THR A 56 -3.61 1.65 -23.49
N LYS A 57 -3.41 0.94 -24.62
CA LYS A 57 -3.49 1.48 -25.99
C LYS A 57 -4.90 1.39 -26.58
N VAL A 58 -5.83 0.76 -25.87
CA VAL A 58 -7.21 0.55 -26.35
C VAL A 58 -7.99 1.85 -26.20
N ASN A 59 -8.51 2.36 -27.31
CA ASN A 59 -9.43 3.50 -27.33
C ASN A 59 -10.85 2.97 -27.09
N MET A 60 -11.31 3.11 -25.86
CA MET A 60 -12.65 2.71 -25.44
C MET A 60 -13.23 3.76 -24.49
N GLU A 61 -14.49 4.07 -24.69
CA GLU A 61 -15.27 4.92 -23.79
C GLU A 61 -16.05 4.06 -22.79
N VAL A 62 -16.17 4.54 -21.57
CA VAL A 62 -16.93 3.89 -20.50
C VAL A 62 -17.86 4.90 -19.85
N ALA A 63 -19.03 4.45 -19.40
CA ALA A 63 -19.94 5.29 -18.63
C ALA A 63 -19.23 5.80 -17.37
N ALA A 64 -19.35 7.10 -17.09
CA ALA A 64 -18.75 7.73 -15.92
C ALA A 64 -19.48 7.33 -14.61
N VAL A 65 -20.77 7.04 -14.71
CA VAL A 65 -21.67 6.69 -13.61
C VAL A 65 -22.39 5.39 -13.94
N ALA A 66 -22.80 4.62 -12.93
CA ALA A 66 -23.59 3.41 -13.13
C ALA A 66 -24.93 3.76 -13.82
N GLU A 67 -25.40 2.88 -14.69
CA GLU A 67 -26.59 3.13 -15.52
C GLU A 67 -27.85 3.43 -14.68
N GLU A 68 -27.97 2.77 -13.53
CA GLU A 68 -29.09 2.89 -12.59
C GLU A 68 -29.03 4.14 -11.69
N SER A 69 -27.95 4.92 -11.77
CA SER A 69 -27.77 6.08 -10.89
C SER A 69 -28.57 7.30 -11.37
N PRO A 70 -29.32 8.00 -10.51
CA PRO A 70 -30.02 9.23 -10.88
C PRO A 70 -29.07 10.39 -11.25
N ALA A 71 -27.77 10.25 -10.96
CA ALA A 71 -26.72 11.19 -11.40
C ALA A 71 -26.14 10.86 -12.79
N ASN A 72 -26.67 9.83 -13.47
CA ASN A 72 -26.21 9.43 -14.79
C ASN A 72 -26.71 10.41 -15.86
N ASN A 73 -25.85 11.34 -16.26
CA ASN A 73 -26.12 12.29 -17.34
C ASN A 73 -25.72 11.76 -18.73
N GLY A 74 -25.44 10.46 -18.86
CA GLY A 74 -24.94 9.86 -20.11
C GLY A 74 -23.47 10.20 -20.41
N GLU A 75 -22.76 10.84 -19.47
CA GLU A 75 -21.36 11.22 -19.64
C GLU A 75 -20.48 9.97 -19.79
N LYS A 76 -19.71 9.94 -20.88
CA LYS A 76 -18.72 8.91 -21.16
C LYS A 76 -17.33 9.48 -20.96
N ILE A 77 -16.48 8.71 -20.27
CA ILE A 77 -15.08 9.04 -20.08
C ILE A 77 -14.20 8.02 -20.80
N PRO A 78 -13.05 8.45 -21.37
CA PRO A 78 -12.07 7.51 -21.90
C PRO A 78 -11.62 6.52 -20.82
N MET A 79 -11.57 5.23 -21.12
CA MET A 79 -11.14 4.20 -20.17
C MET A 79 -9.75 4.50 -19.60
N LYS A 80 -8.86 5.05 -20.44
CA LYS A 80 -7.53 5.51 -20.05
C LYS A 80 -7.58 6.56 -18.94
N LYS A 81 -8.46 7.56 -19.07
CA LYS A 81 -8.68 8.60 -18.06
C LYS A 81 -9.21 8.00 -16.77
N ARG A 82 -10.22 7.11 -16.85
CA ARG A 82 -10.78 6.40 -15.68
C ARG A 82 -9.71 5.63 -14.90
N LYS A 83 -8.94 4.80 -15.61
CA LYS A 83 -7.88 3.99 -15.00
C LYS A 83 -6.77 4.85 -14.40
N ALA A 84 -6.40 5.96 -15.05
CA ALA A 84 -5.43 6.90 -14.50
C ALA A 84 -5.92 7.56 -13.20
N MET A 85 -7.21 7.89 -13.10
CA MET A 85 -7.80 8.38 -11.85
C MET A 85 -7.75 7.33 -10.74
N THR A 86 -8.09 6.07 -11.04
CA THR A 86 -7.99 4.96 -10.08
C THR A 86 -6.55 4.76 -9.61
N ALA A 87 -5.59 4.72 -10.53
CA ALA A 87 -4.16 4.58 -10.21
C ALA A 87 -3.69 5.72 -9.29
N ARG A 88 -4.03 6.96 -9.64
CA ARG A 88 -3.69 8.14 -8.83
C ARG A 88 -4.25 8.03 -7.42
N ARG A 89 -5.54 7.73 -7.26
CA ARG A 89 -6.19 7.59 -5.95
C ARG A 89 -5.53 6.50 -5.11
N TYR A 90 -5.29 5.33 -5.70
CA TYR A 90 -4.71 4.19 -4.99
C TYR A 90 -3.30 4.50 -4.49
N ILE A 91 -2.42 4.98 -5.37
CA ILE A 91 -1.02 5.28 -5.05
C ILE A 91 -0.90 6.41 -4.02
N THR A 92 -1.67 7.49 -4.20
CA THR A 92 -1.63 8.63 -3.26
C THR A 92 -2.16 8.26 -1.87
N ARG A 93 -3.18 7.40 -1.80
CA ARG A 93 -3.72 6.90 -0.52
C ARG A 93 -2.75 5.97 0.19
N ASN A 94 -2.06 5.10 -0.56
CA ASN A 94 -1.20 4.07 0.03
C ASN A 94 0.22 4.56 0.34
N ALA A 95 0.71 5.62 -0.31
CA ALA A 95 2.02 6.21 0.01
C ALA A 95 2.23 6.52 1.51
N PRO A 96 1.31 7.21 2.23
CA PRO A 96 1.49 7.44 3.67
C PRO A 96 1.37 6.15 4.50
N LYS A 97 0.58 5.16 4.07
CA LYS A 97 0.52 3.85 4.72
C LYS A 97 1.86 3.12 4.64
N ILE A 98 2.51 3.15 3.46
CA ILE A 98 3.84 2.57 3.27
C ILE A 98 4.85 3.27 4.19
N ALA A 99 4.86 4.60 4.22
CA ALA A 99 5.77 5.36 5.08
C ALA A 99 5.59 5.01 6.56
N ALA A 100 4.35 4.91 7.04
CA ALA A 100 4.06 4.55 8.43
C ALA A 100 4.49 3.11 8.77
N LEU A 101 4.30 2.15 7.86
CA LEU A 101 4.76 0.77 8.06
C LEU A 101 6.29 0.70 8.07
N VAL A 102 6.96 1.44 7.19
CA VAL A 102 8.43 1.53 7.15
C VAL A 102 8.97 2.10 8.46
N GLU A 103 8.36 3.17 8.96
CA GLU A 103 8.74 3.76 10.25
C GLU A 103 8.55 2.76 11.40
N LEU A 104 7.39 2.08 11.45
CA LEU A 104 7.10 1.05 12.43
C LEU A 104 8.16 -0.07 12.44
N ILE A 105 8.50 -0.61 11.26
CA ILE A 105 9.51 -1.67 11.12
C ILE A 105 10.89 -1.20 11.59
N ARG A 106 11.21 0.08 11.42
CA ARG A 106 12.53 0.64 11.74
C ARG A 106 12.68 1.10 13.19
N THR A 107 11.63 0.97 14.01
CA THR A 107 11.70 1.31 15.44
C THR A 107 12.66 0.43 16.22
N GLY A 108 12.93 -0.80 15.75
CA GLY A 108 13.69 -1.78 16.52
C GLY A 108 12.91 -2.36 17.71
N ASP A 109 11.61 -2.04 17.84
CA ASP A 109 10.82 -2.42 19.02
C ASP A 109 10.59 -3.93 19.07
N LYS A 110 11.05 -4.55 20.17
CA LYS A 110 10.93 -5.98 20.51
C LYS A 110 10.09 -6.21 21.78
N SER A 111 9.39 -5.18 22.27
CA SER A 111 8.56 -5.21 23.48
C SER A 111 7.48 -6.31 23.44
N THR A 112 7.00 -6.67 22.25
CA THR A 112 6.11 -7.83 22.04
C THR A 112 6.69 -9.13 22.58
N PHE A 113 8.02 -9.28 22.55
CA PHE A 113 8.73 -10.46 23.07
C PHE A 113 9.24 -10.26 24.51
N THR A 114 9.74 -9.07 24.85
CA THR A 114 10.38 -8.82 26.15
C THR A 114 9.40 -8.44 27.26
N ASP A 115 8.35 -7.70 26.92
CA ASP A 115 7.48 -7.02 27.88
C ASP A 115 6.01 -7.46 27.75
N TYR A 116 5.77 -8.59 27.08
CA TYR A 116 4.43 -9.10 26.80
C TYR A 116 3.51 -9.12 28.03
N GLU A 117 3.99 -9.69 29.14
CA GLU A 117 3.23 -9.80 30.39
C GLU A 117 2.83 -8.43 30.97
N ALA A 118 3.71 -7.43 30.85
CA ALA A 118 3.43 -6.07 31.32
C ALA A 118 2.45 -5.35 30.39
N LEU A 119 2.52 -5.61 29.08
CA LEU A 119 1.67 -4.99 28.06
C LEU A 119 0.24 -5.54 28.06
N ILE A 120 0.07 -6.86 28.23
CA ILE A 120 -1.25 -7.50 28.19
C ILE A 120 -2.06 -7.28 29.48
N GLY A 121 -1.38 -7.04 30.60
CA GLY A 121 -1.99 -6.85 31.91
C GLY A 121 -2.47 -8.15 32.56
N PRO A 122 -2.90 -8.11 33.83
CA PRO A 122 -3.32 -9.30 34.55
C PRO A 122 -4.58 -9.91 33.92
N VAL A 123 -4.56 -11.24 33.74
CA VAL A 123 -5.75 -11.99 33.30
C VAL A 123 -6.86 -11.82 34.36
N PRO A 124 -8.06 -11.34 34.00
CA PRO A 124 -9.17 -11.24 34.94
C PRO A 124 -9.46 -12.61 35.55
N ALA A 125 -9.59 -12.68 36.88
CA ALA A 125 -10.12 -13.87 37.52
C ALA A 125 -11.60 -14.03 37.15
N GLU A 126 -12.00 -15.25 36.77
CA GLU A 126 -13.41 -15.61 36.49
C GLU A 126 -14.36 -15.31 37.66
#